data_AF-C1K236-F1
#
_entry.id   AF-C1K236-F1
#
_cell.length_a   1.000
_cell.length_b   1.000
_cell.length_c   1.000
_cell.angle_alpha   90.00
_cell.angle_beta   90.00
_cell.angle_gamma   90.00
#
_symmetry.space_group_name_H-M   'P 1'
#
loop_
_entity.id
_entity.type
_entity.pdbx_description
1 polymer ?
#
loop_
_entity_poly.entity_id
_entity_poly.type
_entity_poly.pdbx_seq_one_letter_code
_entity_poly.pdbx_strand_id
1 'polypeptide(L)'
;DYIIDTVPVHHPLEPYLALLKLDGKHILMGVIGQPLSFVTPMVMLGRKSITGSFIGSIDETEEVLQFCVDKGLTSQIEVVKMDYVNQALERLERNDVRYRFVVD
;
A
#
# COMPACT_ATOMS: atom_id res chain seq x y z
N ASP A 1 -2.02 9.44 12.94
CA ASP A 1 -1.07 10.45 12.44
C ASP A 1 -0.97 10.39 10.92
N TYR A 2 -0.91 9.18 10.36
CA TYR A 2 -1.06 8.97 8.92
C TYR A 2 -1.90 7.72 8.63
N ILE A 3 -2.32 7.59 7.38
CA ILE A 3 -2.95 6.41 6.78
C ILE A 3 -2.14 6.07 5.53
N ILE A 4 -1.74 4.79 5.40
CA ILE A 4 -1.15 4.24 4.18
C ILE A 4 -2.26 3.51 3.44
N ASP A 5 -2.69 4.06 2.32
CA ASP A 5 -3.81 3.55 1.54
C ASP A 5 -3.29 2.74 0.36
N THR A 6 -3.59 1.44 0.38
CA THR A 6 -3.11 0.44 -0.58
C THR A 6 -4.21 -0.09 -1.49
N VAL A 7 -5.43 0.49 -1.44
CA VAL A 7 -6.58 -0.02 -2.19
C VAL A 7 -6.44 0.39 -3.67
N PRO A 8 -6.37 -0.56 -4.62
CA PRO A 8 -6.13 -0.27 -6.04
C PRO A 8 -7.42 0.02 -6.84
N VAL A 9 -8.56 0.18 -6.15
CA VAL A 9 -9.87 0.41 -6.75
C VAL A 9 -10.52 1.65 -6.15
N HIS A 10 -11.48 2.23 -6.87
CA HIS A 10 -12.18 3.43 -6.41
C HIS A 10 -12.89 3.19 -5.07
N HIS A 11 -12.68 4.10 -4.12
CA HIS A 11 -13.29 4.07 -2.79
C HIS A 11 -13.43 5.51 -2.23
N PRO A 12 -14.43 5.79 -1.35
CA PRO A 12 -14.62 7.11 -0.78
C PRO A 12 -13.52 7.46 0.23
N LEU A 13 -13.00 8.69 0.19
CA LEU A 13 -11.91 9.13 1.08
C LEU A 13 -12.41 9.62 2.44
N GLU A 14 -13.66 10.06 2.54
CA GLU A 14 -14.22 10.70 3.74
C GLU A 14 -14.13 9.84 5.01
N PRO A 15 -14.42 8.52 4.98
CA PRO A 15 -14.29 7.67 6.16
C PRO A 15 -12.86 7.63 6.68
N TYR A 16 -11.87 7.65 5.79
CA TYR A 16 -10.45 7.61 6.16
C TYR A 16 -9.96 8.98 6.64
N LEU A 17 -10.36 10.05 5.97
CA LEU A 17 -10.06 11.42 6.40
C LEU A 17 -10.62 11.69 7.79
N ALA A 18 -11.78 11.15 8.16
CA ALA A 18 -12.36 11.31 9.50
C ALA A 18 -11.49 10.72 10.62
N LEU A 19 -10.69 9.68 10.33
CA LEU A 19 -9.80 9.03 11.29
C LEU A 19 -8.49 9.79 11.53
N LEU A 20 -8.16 10.73 10.64
CA LEU A 20 -6.94 11.53 10.76
C LEU A 20 -7.07 12.61 11.85
N LYS A 21 -6.03 12.69 12.68
CA LYS A 21 -5.80 13.78 13.64
C LYS A 21 -5.50 15.11 12.91
N LEU A 22 -5.38 16.20 13.68
CA LEU A 22 -4.83 17.47 13.20
C LEU A 22 -3.47 17.22 12.52
N ASP A 23 -3.24 17.83 11.36
CA ASP A 23 -2.04 17.68 10.52
C ASP A 23 -1.80 16.25 9.98
N GLY A 24 -2.83 15.39 10.03
CA GLY A 24 -2.73 14.00 9.58
C GLY A 24 -2.57 13.86 8.06
N LYS A 25 -1.89 12.79 7.64
CA LYS A 25 -1.59 12.51 6.22
C LYS A 25 -2.31 11.26 5.72
N HIS A 26 -3.07 11.39 4.64
CA HIS A 26 -3.56 10.26 3.84
C HIS A 26 -2.58 10.04 2.68
N ILE A 27 -1.92 8.88 2.63
CA ILE A 27 -0.85 8.59 1.68
C ILE A 27 -1.34 7.52 0.70
N LEU A 28 -1.63 7.92 -0.53
CA LEU A 28 -2.16 7.08 -1.61
C LEU A 28 -1.04 6.29 -2.29
N MET A 29 -1.02 4.96 -2.12
CA MET A 29 -0.08 4.03 -2.76
C MET A 29 -0.77 3.20 -3.86
N GLY A 30 -2.09 3.04 -3.80
CA GLY A 30 -2.87 2.36 -4.83
C GLY A 30 -3.04 3.21 -6.09
N VAL A 31 -2.85 2.60 -7.27
CA VAL A 31 -3.13 3.26 -8.56
C VAL A 31 -4.60 3.06 -8.90
N ILE A 32 -5.37 4.15 -8.92
CA ILE A 32 -6.81 4.13 -9.16
C ILE A 32 -7.09 4.77 -10.52
N GLY A 33 -7.70 4.02 -11.43
CA GLY A 33 -7.96 4.47 -12.81
C GLY A 33 -9.03 5.55 -12.95
N GLN A 34 -9.73 5.90 -11.88
CA GLN A 34 -10.76 6.92 -11.84
C GLN A 34 -10.34 8.05 -10.89
N PRO A 35 -10.67 9.33 -11.20
CA PRO A 35 -10.39 10.43 -10.29
C PRO A 35 -11.05 10.23 -8.93
N LEU A 36 -10.30 10.44 -7.85
CA LEU A 36 -10.83 10.48 -6.51
C LEU A 36 -11.48 11.83 -6.22
N SER A 37 -12.54 11.83 -5.42
CA SER A 37 -13.19 13.03 -4.88
C SER A 37 -13.09 13.05 -3.35
N PHE A 38 -13.18 14.26 -2.78
CA PHE A 38 -13.25 14.45 -1.34
C PHE A 38 -13.98 15.75 -1.01
N VAL A 39 -14.54 15.82 0.20
CA VAL A 39 -15.18 17.02 0.74
C VAL A 39 -14.13 17.97 1.31
N THR A 40 -13.98 19.16 0.72
CA THR A 40 -12.94 20.14 1.09
C THR A 40 -12.93 20.54 2.58
N PRO A 41 -14.08 20.77 3.26
CA PRO A 41 -14.09 20.96 4.71
C PRO A 41 -13.37 19.89 5.54
N MET A 42 -13.40 18.63 5.11
CA MET A 42 -12.77 17.53 5.86
C MET A 42 -11.25 17.68 5.93
N VAL A 43 -10.65 18.26 4.89
CA VAL A 43 -9.23 18.56 4.81
C VAL A 43 -8.92 19.85 5.58
N MET A 44 -9.74 20.88 5.43
CA MET A 44 -9.55 22.19 6.06
C MET A 44 -9.64 22.13 7.60
N LEU A 45 -10.68 21.49 8.13
CA LEU A 45 -10.98 21.47 9.58
C LEU A 45 -9.91 20.79 10.43
N GLY A 46 -9.02 20.01 9.82
CA GLY A 46 -7.90 19.36 10.50
C GLY A 46 -6.54 19.59 9.85
N ARG A 47 -6.40 20.57 8.93
CA ARG A 47 -5.18 20.82 8.15
C ARG A 47 -4.55 19.53 7.59
N LYS A 48 -5.41 18.62 7.12
CA LYS A 48 -4.98 17.30 6.67
C LYS A 48 -4.30 17.42 5.32
N SER A 49 -3.49 16.44 4.99
CA SER A 49 -2.84 16.33 3.68
C SER A 49 -3.29 15.05 2.98
N ILE A 50 -3.60 15.16 1.69
CA ILE A 50 -3.74 14.01 0.79
C ILE A 50 -2.51 14.05 -0.11
N THR A 51 -1.72 12.99 -0.10
CA THR A 51 -0.45 12.89 -0.84
C THR A 51 -0.26 11.49 -1.40
N GLY A 52 0.77 11.28 -2.21
CA GLY A 52 1.10 10.00 -2.81
C GLY A 52 2.61 9.80 -2.90
N SER A 53 3.00 8.55 -3.10
CA SER A 53 4.37 8.12 -3.40
C SER A 53 4.28 6.94 -4.35
N PHE A 54 5.36 6.63 -5.05
CA PHE A 54 5.39 5.54 -6.01
C PHE A 54 6.34 4.44 -5.55
N ILE A 55 7.62 4.57 -5.86
CA ILE A 55 8.69 3.71 -5.36
C ILE A 55 9.77 4.57 -4.71
N GLY A 56 10.58 3.95 -3.87
CA GLY A 56 11.74 4.61 -3.27
C GLY A 56 12.96 4.66 -4.20
N SER A 57 13.96 5.44 -3.81
CA SER A 57 15.28 5.45 -4.44
C SER A 57 16.08 4.17 -4.14
N ILE A 58 17.23 4.02 -4.79
CA ILE A 58 18.17 2.92 -4.49
C ILE A 58 18.66 3.03 -3.05
N ASP A 59 19.08 4.22 -2.63
CA ASP A 59 19.56 4.47 -1.27
C ASP A 59 18.48 4.15 -0.22
N GLU A 60 17.24 4.59 -0.44
CA GLU A 60 16.11 4.26 0.44
C GLU A 60 15.82 2.75 0.48
N THR A 61 16.03 2.04 -0.64
CA THR A 61 15.87 0.58 -0.69
C THR A 61 16.93 -0.12 0.15
N GLU A 62 18.18 0.31 0.08
CA GLU A 62 19.26 -0.23 0.92
C GLU A 62 18.97 0.00 2.41
N GLU A 63 18.52 1.20 2.78
CA GLU A 63 18.11 1.53 4.15
C GLU A 63 16.98 0.63 4.65
N VAL A 64 15.94 0.40 3.84
CA VAL A 64 14.81 -0.47 4.19
C VAL A 64 15.25 -1.92 4.32
N LEU A 65 16.11 -2.42 3.44
CA LEU A 65 16.63 -3.79 3.53
C LEU A 65 17.45 -3.98 4.81
N GLN A 66 18.33 -3.03 5.15
CA GLN A 66 19.09 -3.08 6.38
C GLN A 66 18.17 -3.01 7.61
N PHE A 67 17.17 -2.13 7.59
CA PHE A 67 16.17 -2.05 8.65
C PHE A 67 15.42 -3.38 8.84
N CYS A 68 15.03 -4.05 7.75
CA CYS A 68 14.38 -5.36 7.81
C CYS A 68 15.29 -6.41 8.46
N VAL A 69 16.59 -6.42 8.14
CA VAL A 69 17.57 -7.32 8.78
C VAL A 69 17.68 -7.01 10.28
N ASP A 70 17.89 -5.75 10.65
CA ASP A 70 18.08 -5.33 12.04
C ASP A 70 16.86 -5.62 12.93
N LYS A 71 15.67 -5.62 12.33
CA LYS A 71 14.40 -5.89 13.01
C LYS A 71 13.89 -7.32 12.83
N GLY A 72 14.59 -8.16 12.06
CA GLY A 72 14.16 -9.53 11.77
C GLY A 72 12.82 -9.61 11.03
N LEU A 73 12.53 -8.63 10.17
CA LEU A 73 11.27 -8.55 9.43
C LEU A 73 11.36 -9.38 8.14
N THR A 74 10.36 -10.23 7.94
CA THR A 74 10.19 -11.02 6.71
C THR A 74 8.71 -11.00 6.31
N SER A 75 8.45 -11.23 5.01
CA SER A 75 7.08 -11.39 4.52
C SER A 75 6.62 -12.84 4.63
N GLN A 76 5.31 -13.05 4.69
CA GLN A 76 4.74 -14.40 4.57
C GLN A 76 4.67 -14.73 3.08
N ILE A 77 5.45 -15.73 2.69
CA ILE A 77 5.63 -16.12 1.30
C ILE A 77 5.19 -17.57 1.08
N GLU A 78 4.68 -17.82 -0.12
CA GLU A 78 4.53 -19.16 -0.67
C GLU A 78 5.54 -19.31 -1.83
N VAL A 79 6.49 -20.22 -1.67
CA VAL A 79 7.50 -20.49 -2.69
C VAL A 79 6.92 -21.45 -3.72
N VAL A 80 6.95 -21.07 -4.99
CA VAL A 80 6.45 -21.86 -6.12
C VAL A 80 7.56 -22.08 -7.14
N LYS A 81 7.48 -23.18 -7.88
CA LYS A 81 8.38 -23.45 -8.99
C LYS A 81 7.93 -22.73 -10.26
N MET A 82 8.86 -22.52 -11.19
CA MET A 82 8.57 -21.86 -12.47
C MET A 82 7.48 -22.56 -13.30
N ASP A 83 7.37 -23.89 -13.22
CA ASP A 83 6.31 -24.66 -13.90
C ASP A 83 4.90 -24.42 -13.33
N TYR A 84 4.81 -23.88 -12.11
CA TYR A 84 3.57 -23.57 -11.41
C TYR A 84 3.10 -22.11 -11.57
N VAL A 85 3.88 -21.27 -12.26
CA VAL A 85 3.65 -19.81 -12.29
C VAL A 85 2.26 -19.41 -12.80
N ASN A 86 1.74 -20.09 -13.82
CA ASN A 86 0.41 -19.78 -14.37
C ASN A 86 -0.69 -20.06 -13.33
N GLN A 87 -0.60 -21.18 -12.62
CA GLN A 87 -1.54 -21.51 -11.57
C GLN A 87 -1.42 -20.55 -10.37
N ALA A 88 -0.20 -20.10 -10.05
CA ALA A 88 0.01 -19.07 -9.03
C ALA A 88 -0.64 -17.74 -9.43
N LEU A 89 -0.60 -17.34 -10.71
CA LEU A 89 -1.26 -16.13 -11.20
C LEU A 89 -2.79 -16.22 -11.11
N GLU A 90 -3.40 -17.35 -11.46
CA GLU A 90 -4.85 -17.57 -11.31
C GLU A 90 -5.29 -17.49 -9.84
N ARG A 91 -4.47 -18.02 -8.93
CA ARG A 91 -4.71 -17.91 -7.48
C ARG A 91 -4.56 -16.47 -6.99
N LEU A 92 -3.52 -15.77 -7.46
CA LEU A 92 -3.27 -14.38 -7.11
C LEU A 92 -4.45 -13.48 -7.50
N GLU A 93 -5.03 -13.67 -8.69
CA GLU A 93 -6.22 -12.92 -9.15
C GLU A 93 -7.42 -13.07 -8.19
N ARG A 94 -7.56 -14.24 -7.56
CA ARG A 94 -8.62 -14.55 -6.58
C ARG A 94 -8.23 -14.22 -5.14
N ASN A 95 -7.06 -13.61 -4.92
CA ASN A 95 -6.45 -13.40 -3.60
C ASN A 95 -6.23 -14.70 -2.79
N ASP A 96 -6.07 -15.84 -3.48
CA ASP A 96 -5.80 -17.15 -2.87
C ASP A 96 -4.29 -17.33 -2.57
N VAL A 97 -3.76 -16.44 -1.73
CA VAL A 97 -2.39 -16.45 -1.24
C VAL A 97 -2.28 -15.66 0.07
N ARG A 98 -1.38 -16.08 0.96
CA ARG A 98 -1.09 -15.34 2.20
C ARG A 98 0.43 -15.16 2.38
N TYR A 99 1.03 -14.03 2.00
CA TYR A 99 0.49 -12.86 1.29
C TYR A 99 1.14 -12.65 -0.09
N ARG A 100 2.24 -13.36 -0.40
CA ARG A 100 3.02 -13.19 -1.64
C ARG A 100 3.49 -14.54 -2.18
N PHE A 101 3.51 -14.68 -3.49
CA PHE A 101 4.26 -15.75 -4.15
C PHE A 101 5.72 -15.33 -4.38
N VAL A 102 6.63 -16.28 -4.26
CA VAL A 102 8.04 -16.14 -4.66
C VAL A 102 8.37 -17.32 -5.58
N VAL A 103 8.90 -17.03 -6.77
CA VAL A 103 9.33 -18.08 -7.69
C VAL A 103 10.77 -18.46 -7.36
N ASP A 104 11.02 -19.75 -7.15
CA ASP A 104 12.36 -20.35 -7.02
C ASP A 104 12.92 -20.76 -8.38
#